data_AF-A0A9D2HJU2-F1
#
_entry.id   AF-A0A9D2HJU2-F1
#
_cell.length_a   1.000
_cell.length_b   1.000
_cell.length_c   1.000
_cell.angle_alpha   90.00
_cell.angle_beta   90.00
_cell.angle_gamma   90.00
#
_symmetry.space_group_name_H-M   'P 1'
#
loop_
_entity.id
_entity.type
_entity.pdbx_description
1 polymer ?
#
loop_
_entity_poly.entity_id
_entity_poly.type
_entity_poly.pdbx_seq_one_letter_code
_entity_poly.pdbx_strand_id
1 'polypeptide(L)' 'MTAHRPLRGPVPRLAPACCPVCGHALRLVLTPDGPRRVCPVCGVVEPCGK' A
#
# COMPACT_ATOMS: atom_id res chain seq x y z
N MET A 1 -21.02 -4.89 -31.23
CA MET A 1 -19.60 -4.63 -30.89
C MET A 1 -19.55 -3.71 -29.68
N THR A 2 -19.58 -4.29 -28.48
CA THR A 2 -19.69 -3.56 -27.21
C THR A 2 -18.33 -3.01 -26.81
N ALA A 3 -18.20 -1.69 -26.79
CA ALA A 3 -16.98 -1.01 -26.36
C ALA A 3 -16.85 -1.09 -24.83
N HIS A 4 -15.92 -1.92 -24.33
CA HIS A 4 -15.51 -1.87 -22.93
C HIS A 4 -14.67 -0.61 -22.69
N ARG A 5 -15.33 0.47 -22.28
CA ARG A 5 -14.67 1.73 -21.90
C ARG A 5 -13.86 1.48 -20.61
N PRO A 6 -12.52 1.59 -20.61
CA PRO A 6 -11.76 1.48 -19.37
C PRO A 6 -12.16 2.66 -18.47
N LEU A 7 -12.52 2.36 -17.22
CA LEU A 7 -12.85 3.34 -16.19
C LEU A 7 -11.61 4.23 -15.92
N ARG A 8 -11.45 5.29 -16.71
CA ARG A 8 -10.50 6.39 -16.50
C ARG A 8 -11.00 7.32 -15.39
N GLY A 9 -11.17 6.78 -14.20
CA GLY A 9 -11.19 7.58 -12.97
C GLY A 9 -9.86 7.40 -12.25
N PRO A 10 -9.33 8.40 -11.53
CA PRO A 10 -8.34 8.13 -10.53
C PRO A 10 -9.04 7.22 -9.51
N VAL A 11 -8.83 5.90 -9.62
CA VAL A 11 -9.00 5.03 -8.48
C VAL A 11 -8.25 5.76 -7.37
N PRO A 12 -8.85 6.04 -6.20
CA PRO A 12 -8.08 6.41 -5.03
C PRO A 12 -7.22 5.18 -4.75
N ARG A 13 -6.12 5.06 -5.49
CA ARG A 13 -5.06 4.12 -5.22
C ARG A 13 -4.60 4.67 -3.90
N LEU A 14 -5.05 4.03 -2.82
CA LEU A 14 -4.29 3.95 -1.60
C LEU A 14 -2.89 3.63 -2.11
N ALA A 15 -2.04 4.64 -2.27
CA ALA A 15 -0.77 4.45 -2.95
C ALA A 15 -0.11 3.32 -2.18
N PRO A 16 0.31 2.22 -2.85
CA PRO A 16 1.05 1.19 -2.15
C PRO A 16 2.23 1.92 -1.54
N ALA A 17 2.22 2.06 -0.21
CA ALA A 17 3.28 2.77 0.48
C ALA A 17 4.52 1.94 0.23
N CYS A 18 5.44 2.48 -0.56
CA CYS A 18 6.72 1.84 -0.82
C CYS A 18 7.64 2.13 0.35
N CYS A 19 8.50 1.18 0.68
CA CYS A 19 9.52 1.37 1.70
C CYS A 19 10.47 2.50 1.25
N PRO A 20 10.69 3.54 2.06
CA PRO A 20 11.59 4.64 1.69
C PRO A 20 13.06 4.21 1.61
N VAL A 21 13.40 3.02 2.11
CA VAL A 21 14.77 2.49 2.12
C VAL A 21 15.09 1.69 0.86
N CYS A 22 14.25 0.71 0.52
CA CYS A 22 14.52 -0.23 -0.59
C CYS A 22 13.52 -0.17 -1.74
N GLY A 23 12.49 0.70 -1.66
CA GLY A 23 11.47 0.84 -2.69
C GLY A 23 10.46 -0.32 -2.78
N HIS A 24 10.62 -1.41 -2.02
CA HIS A 24 9.66 -2.51 -2.01
C HIS A 24 8.31 -2.10 -1.43
N ALA A 25 7.23 -2.69 -1.96
CA ALA A 25 5.89 -2.49 -1.43
C ALA A 25 5.80 -2.92 0.04
N LEU A 26 5.32 -2.02 0.91
CA LEU A 26 5.04 -2.36 2.30
C LEU A 26 3.83 -3.30 2.37
N ARG A 27 3.88 -4.28 3.27
CA ARG A 27 2.76 -5.18 3.58
C ARG A 27 2.03 -4.67 4.80
N LEU A 28 0.71 -4.70 4.78
CA LEU A 28 -0.10 -4.40 5.95
C LEU A 28 -0.11 -5.62 6.89
N VAL A 29 0.22 -5.39 8.15
CA VAL A 29 0.21 -6.39 9.22
C VAL A 29 -0.70 -5.87 10.33
N LEU A 30 -1.62 -6.73 10.80
CA LEU A 30 -2.50 -6.42 11.91
C LEU A 30 -1.76 -6.71 13.22
N THR A 31 -1.54 -5.69 14.04
CA THR A 31 -0.94 -5.82 15.37
C THR A 31 -1.97 -5.48 16.45
N PRO A 32 -1.74 -5.85 17.72
CA PRO A 32 -2.66 -5.50 18.83
C PRO A 32 -2.86 -3.98 18.97
N ASP A 33 -1.85 -3.20 18.62
CA ASP A 33 -1.84 -1.72 18.61
C ASP A 33 -2.50 -1.12 17.35
N GLY A 34 -2.98 -1.95 16.41
CA GLY A 34 -3.59 -1.53 15.15
C GLY A 34 -2.82 -1.97 13.89
N PRO A 35 -3.30 -1.59 12.69
CA PRO A 35 -2.66 -1.96 11.44
C PRO A 35 -1.36 -1.18 11.20
N ARG A 36 -0.27 -1.89 10.93
CA ARG A 36 1.05 -1.33 10.62
C ARG A 36 1.51 -1.77 9.24
N ARG A 37 2.25 -0.92 8.53
CA ARG A 37 2.85 -1.25 7.23
C ARG A 37 4.30 -1.64 7.44
N VAL A 38 4.67 -2.86 7.08
CA VAL A 38 6.00 -3.42 7.32
C VAL A 38 6.68 -3.74 5.99
N CYS A 39 7.95 -3.36 5.86
CA CYS A 39 8.78 -3.78 4.74
C CYS A 39 9.25 -5.22 4.95
N PRO A 40 8.95 -6.17 4.04
CA PRO A 40 9.43 -7.55 4.20
C PRO A 40 10.93 -7.72 3.93
N VAL A 41 11.59 -6.70 3.37
CA VAL A 41 13.02 -6.73 3.03
C VAL A 41 13.85 -6.04 4.11
N CYS A 42 13.46 -4.81 4.49
CA CYS A 42 14.20 -4.01 5.46
C CYS A 42 13.67 -4.11 6.90
N GLY A 43 12.46 -4.64 7.11
CA GLY A 43 11.81 -4.67 8.42
C GLY A 43 11.27 -3.32 8.92
N VAL A 44 11.38 -2.24 8.13
CA VAL A 44 10.87 -0.91 8.48
C VAL A 44 9.36 -0.94 8.70
N VAL A 45 8.91 -0.40 9.83
CA VAL A 45 7.50 -0.37 10.24
C VAL A 45 7.00 1.07 10.22
N GLU A 46 6.11 1.37 9.28
CA GLU A 46 5.40 2.64 9.22
C GLU A 46 4.01 2.48 9.82
N PRO A 47 3.59 3.36 10.75
CA PRO A 47 2.20 3.39 11.18
C PRO A 47 1.33 3.67 9.96
N CYS A 48 0.28 2.86 9.75
CA CYS A 48 -0.72 3.20 8.75
C CYS A 48 -1.45 4.43 9.29
N GLY A 49 -1.11 5.61 8.76
CA GLY A 49 -1.58 6.89 9.29
C GLY A 49 -3.10 6.87 9.53
N LYS A 50 -3.44 7.18 10.78
CA LYS A 50 -4.70 7.74 11.31
C LYS A 50 -5.70 8.24 10.27
#